data_AF-A0A7U5RTS3-F1
#
_entry.id   AF-A0A7U5RTS3-F1
#
_cell.length_a   1.000
_cell.length_b   1.000
_cell.length_c   1.000
_cell.angle_alpha   90.00
_cell.angle_beta   90.00
_cell.angle_gamma   90.00
#
_symmetry.space_group_name_H-M   'P 1'
#
loop_
_entity.id
_entity.type
_entity.pdbx_description
1 polymer ?
#
loop_
_entity_poly.entity_id
_entity_poly.type
_entity_poly.pdbx_seq_one_letter_code
_entity_poly.pdbx_strand_id
1 'polypeptide(L)'
;MGKLVSVNVGMPKNVRWRDKTVYTGIWKTPVQGPVMVRRLNVDGDGQGDLAGHGGEQRAVMVYQSESYDFWKTYLGRTDLRPGHFGENFTVTGLADNEVCIGDRYRIGDAEFEVTQPRVTCFRVGLRLDEPDMPNLLVSQHRPGFYFRVITEGRVRAGDDIVRTRRGRHRLSVAEVDALLYLPDRNVERLREAVDVPGLSPGWQQSFRDMLAAPDGAAASPIPVTPGWKGFRNLRVIETRRESPQVLSIRLQADDSDPLPPALPGQYLTVKIPGAGEPAPLRSYSLSGDPSAGYYRISVKREDHGLVSGWLHTHIRPGMVITAAAPRGDFCLTEDRRPVVLFSAGIGATPVLAMLHALAGAGSERDIWWVHAARNRQTQPFAAEVATLIESLHHARQQVFYSETQGRLNRDAIAGLGLPTDGVVYLCGPTQFMADVREYLVGIGFDPALIHSELFGALPAINPGVVETGPHRPPHQPAGPPGTGPSITFARSGLTAHWSPDYGSILGLAEACDVPTRFSCRSGVCHVCVTGVVAGTTTYVQRPLEPPADGSVLICSAAPETDVVLDL
;
A
#
# COMPACT_ATOMS: atom_id res chain seq x y z
N MET A 1 -43.74 5.54 -0.50
CA MET A 1 -43.09 6.75 0.07
C MET A 1 -42.20 6.28 1.19
N GLY A 2 -40.92 6.66 1.20
CA GLY A 2 -39.97 6.17 2.20
C GLY A 2 -40.20 6.81 3.56
N LYS A 3 -39.89 6.07 4.64
CA LYS A 3 -40.02 6.54 6.02
C LYS A 3 -38.70 6.36 6.77
N LEU A 4 -38.38 7.29 7.67
CA LEU A 4 -37.32 7.09 8.64
C LEU A 4 -37.82 6.16 9.75
N VAL A 5 -37.32 4.92 9.79
CA VAL A 5 -37.74 3.91 10.77
C VAL A 5 -37.04 4.09 12.10
N SER A 6 -35.76 4.41 12.07
CA SER A 6 -34.95 4.59 13.27
C SER A 6 -33.84 5.60 13.07
N VAL A 7 -33.57 6.37 14.13
CA VAL A 7 -32.37 7.18 14.27
C VAL A 7 -31.48 6.47 15.27
N ASN A 8 -30.27 6.09 14.86
CA ASN A 8 -29.31 5.34 15.65
C ASN A 8 -28.04 6.19 15.84
N VAL A 9 -27.53 6.19 17.07
CA VAL A 9 -26.30 6.93 17.42
C VAL A 9 -25.40 6.06 18.28
N GLY A 10 -24.09 6.36 18.26
CA GLY A 10 -23.11 5.72 19.13
C GLY A 10 -21.77 6.42 19.11
N MET A 11 -21.20 6.67 20.29
CA MET A 11 -19.85 7.20 20.40
C MET A 11 -18.81 6.10 20.14
N PRO A 12 -17.70 6.40 19.44
CA PRO A 12 -16.65 5.42 19.20
C PRO A 12 -16.04 4.92 20.50
N LYS A 13 -15.74 3.62 20.54
CA LYS A 13 -15.15 2.97 21.71
C LYS A 13 -14.09 1.96 21.27
N ASN A 14 -13.20 1.64 22.20
CA ASN A 14 -12.26 0.54 22.05
C ASN A 14 -13.01 -0.78 22.18
N VAL A 15 -12.80 -1.68 21.22
CA VAL A 15 -13.34 -3.03 21.25
C VAL A 15 -12.21 -4.02 21.01
N ARG A 16 -12.15 -5.06 21.84
CA ARG A 16 -11.22 -6.16 21.64
C ARG A 16 -11.70 -6.99 20.46
N TRP A 17 -10.81 -7.20 19.50
CA TRP A 17 -11.09 -8.02 18.34
C TRP A 17 -9.83 -8.81 17.99
N ARG A 18 -9.92 -10.13 18.16
CA ARG A 18 -8.77 -11.04 18.15
C ARG A 18 -7.74 -10.61 19.20
N ASP A 19 -6.49 -10.46 18.81
CA ASP A 19 -5.36 -9.98 19.59
C ASP A 19 -5.21 -8.45 19.59
N LYS A 20 -6.09 -7.73 18.86
CA LYS A 20 -6.00 -6.28 18.66
C LYS A 20 -7.10 -5.50 19.36
N THR A 21 -6.85 -4.20 19.52
CA THR A 21 -7.88 -3.23 19.92
C THR A 21 -8.30 -2.41 18.70
N VAL A 22 -9.60 -2.30 18.48
CA VAL A 22 -10.20 -1.51 17.39
C VAL A 22 -11.00 -0.36 17.98
N TYR A 23 -10.68 0.88 17.60
CA TYR A 23 -11.46 2.06 17.93
C TYR A 23 -12.53 2.28 16.85
N THR A 24 -13.81 2.21 17.23
CA THR A 24 -14.90 2.20 16.27
C THR A 24 -16.24 2.66 16.83
N GLY A 25 -17.02 3.36 15.99
CA GLY A 25 -18.43 3.72 16.19
C GLY A 25 -19.43 2.80 15.46
N ILE A 26 -19.05 1.55 15.15
CA ILE A 26 -19.96 0.60 14.48
C ILE A 26 -21.11 0.13 15.40
N TRP A 27 -20.97 0.26 16.72
CA TRP A 27 -22.06 0.03 17.66
C TRP A 27 -22.92 1.27 17.80
N LYS A 28 -24.06 1.28 17.10
CA LYS A 28 -25.10 2.28 17.24
C LYS A 28 -26.35 1.67 17.85
N THR A 29 -27.12 2.50 18.55
CA THR A 29 -28.39 2.11 19.18
C THR A 29 -29.48 3.11 18.84
N PRO A 30 -30.74 2.67 18.65
CA PRO A 30 -31.87 3.55 18.43
C PRO A 30 -32.04 4.58 19.56
N VAL A 31 -32.39 5.81 19.20
CA VAL A 31 -32.80 6.86 20.15
C VAL A 31 -34.24 7.27 19.94
N GLN A 32 -34.88 7.75 21.01
CA GLN A 32 -36.27 8.17 21.02
C GLN A 32 -36.39 9.69 20.86
N GLY A 33 -37.42 10.12 20.15
CA GLY A 33 -37.73 11.54 19.94
C GLY A 33 -36.88 12.24 18.88
N PRO A 34 -37.06 13.57 18.72
CA PRO A 34 -36.32 14.37 17.75
C PRO A 34 -34.84 14.54 18.11
N VAL A 35 -33.97 14.32 17.13
CA VAL A 35 -32.51 14.45 17.25
C VAL A 35 -32.01 15.48 16.24
N MET A 36 -31.08 16.33 16.67
CA MET A 36 -30.46 17.31 15.79
C MET A 36 -29.42 16.62 14.89
N VAL A 37 -29.47 16.93 13.61
CA VAL A 37 -28.48 16.48 12.62
C VAL A 37 -27.66 17.67 12.19
N ARG A 38 -26.34 17.54 12.31
CA ARG A 38 -25.34 18.58 12.04
C ARG A 38 -24.53 18.25 10.81
N ARG A 39 -23.76 19.22 10.33
CA ARG A 39 -22.90 19.10 9.14
C ARG A 39 -22.04 17.83 9.11
N LEU A 40 -21.54 17.39 10.27
CA LEU A 40 -20.58 16.29 10.37
C LEU A 40 -21.15 14.99 10.96
N ASN A 41 -22.27 15.05 11.69
CA ASN A 41 -22.82 13.92 12.45
C ASN A 41 -24.26 14.17 12.93
N VAL A 42 -24.87 13.13 13.50
CA VAL A 42 -26.09 13.22 14.30
C VAL A 42 -25.72 13.46 15.77
N ASP A 43 -26.43 14.32 16.49
CA ASP A 43 -26.15 14.57 17.92
C ASP A 43 -26.23 13.25 18.71
N GLY A 44 -25.17 12.96 19.47
CA GLY A 44 -24.99 11.69 20.18
C GLY A 44 -24.19 10.62 19.41
N ASP A 45 -23.85 10.87 18.14
CA ASP A 45 -23.04 9.99 17.31
C ASP A 45 -21.61 10.52 17.14
N GLY A 46 -20.64 9.61 17.03
CA GLY A 46 -19.25 9.99 16.75
C GLY A 46 -18.56 9.07 15.74
N GLN A 47 -17.49 9.58 15.15
CA GLN A 47 -16.72 8.89 14.10
C GLN A 47 -15.35 8.47 14.66
N GLY A 48 -15.04 7.17 14.66
CA GLY A 48 -13.81 6.63 15.25
C GLY A 48 -12.57 6.75 14.37
N ASP A 49 -12.75 7.14 13.11
CA ASP A 49 -11.66 7.21 12.12
C ASP A 49 -12.02 8.29 11.09
N LEU A 50 -11.49 9.49 11.30
CA LEU A 50 -11.76 10.65 10.44
C LEU A 50 -11.06 10.57 9.08
N ALA A 51 -10.03 9.74 8.93
CA ALA A 51 -9.32 9.55 7.67
C ALA A 51 -10.11 8.66 6.69
N GLY A 52 -10.74 7.59 7.19
CA GLY A 52 -11.46 6.62 6.34
C GLY A 52 -13.00 6.62 6.47
N HIS A 53 -13.54 6.95 7.65
CA HIS A 53 -14.91 6.59 8.04
C HIS A 53 -15.71 7.78 8.60
N GLY A 54 -15.26 9.00 8.35
CA GLY A 54 -15.90 10.22 8.82
C GLY A 54 -15.78 11.40 7.85
N GLY A 55 -16.15 12.58 8.35
CA GLY A 55 -16.17 13.84 7.62
C GLY A 55 -17.51 14.14 6.94
N GLU A 56 -17.59 15.31 6.31
CA GLU A 56 -18.81 15.85 5.70
C GLU A 56 -19.47 14.88 4.72
N GLN A 57 -18.66 14.16 3.93
CA GLN A 57 -19.16 13.22 2.91
C GLN A 57 -19.77 11.94 3.49
N ARG A 58 -19.67 11.73 4.81
CA ARG A 58 -20.09 10.50 5.51
C ARG A 58 -20.83 10.83 6.81
N ALA A 59 -21.51 11.97 6.85
CA ALA A 59 -22.15 12.49 8.06
C ALA A 59 -23.25 11.57 8.60
N VAL A 60 -24.01 10.93 7.71
CA VAL A 60 -25.10 10.01 8.08
C VAL A 60 -25.03 8.76 7.21
N MET A 61 -24.82 7.60 7.81
CA MET A 61 -24.93 6.30 7.12
C MET A 61 -26.40 5.87 7.07
N VAL A 62 -26.87 5.39 5.93
CA VAL A 62 -28.26 4.98 5.70
C VAL A 62 -28.31 3.51 5.33
N TYR A 63 -29.29 2.79 5.89
CA TYR A 63 -29.54 1.40 5.55
C TYR A 63 -31.03 1.04 5.58
N GLN A 64 -31.44 0.18 4.66
CA GLN A 64 -32.85 -0.10 4.38
C GLN A 64 -33.35 -1.30 5.22
N SER A 65 -34.59 -1.23 5.68
CA SER A 65 -35.26 -2.31 6.43
C SER A 65 -35.46 -3.55 5.57
N GLU A 66 -35.68 -3.35 4.27
CA GLU A 66 -35.76 -4.41 3.27
C GLU A 66 -34.43 -5.16 3.12
N SER A 67 -33.29 -4.45 3.27
CA SER A 67 -31.98 -5.09 3.35
C SER A 67 -31.81 -5.88 4.65
N TYR A 68 -32.32 -5.38 5.79
CA TYR A 68 -32.37 -6.17 7.03
C TYR A 68 -33.13 -7.48 6.85
N ASP A 69 -34.31 -7.45 6.21
CA ASP A 69 -35.13 -8.65 6.02
C ASP A 69 -34.47 -9.65 5.08
N PHE A 70 -33.77 -9.17 4.04
CA PHE A 70 -32.89 -9.99 3.23
C PHE A 70 -31.81 -10.67 4.08
N TRP A 71 -31.06 -9.92 4.89
CA TRP A 71 -29.95 -10.48 5.68
C TRP A 71 -30.41 -11.43 6.79
N LYS A 72 -31.57 -11.19 7.40
CA LYS A 72 -32.18 -12.15 8.35
C LYS A 72 -32.40 -13.50 7.68
N THR A 73 -32.92 -13.49 6.46
CA THR A 73 -33.19 -14.71 5.69
C THR A 73 -31.89 -15.34 5.21
N TYR A 74 -31.01 -14.55 4.58
CA TYR A 74 -29.75 -15.01 4.00
C TYR A 74 -28.79 -15.61 5.05
N LEU A 75 -28.67 -14.96 6.22
CA LEU A 75 -27.78 -15.41 7.30
C LEU A 75 -28.49 -16.36 8.29
N GLY A 76 -29.78 -16.65 8.13
CA GLY A 76 -30.55 -17.46 9.07
C GLY A 76 -30.65 -16.85 10.48
N ARG A 77 -30.77 -15.52 10.58
CA ARG A 77 -30.73 -14.75 11.84
C ARG A 77 -32.04 -14.02 12.12
N THR A 78 -32.43 -13.97 13.39
CA THR A 78 -33.65 -13.27 13.84
C THR A 78 -33.35 -12.08 14.76
N ASP A 79 -32.08 -11.88 15.10
CA ASP A 79 -31.59 -10.90 16.09
C ASP A 79 -31.11 -9.58 15.46
N LEU A 80 -31.15 -9.45 14.13
CA LEU A 80 -30.78 -8.19 13.46
C LEU A 80 -31.80 -7.08 13.78
N ARG A 81 -31.30 -5.91 14.21
CA ARG A 81 -32.07 -4.73 14.63
C ARG A 81 -31.46 -3.44 14.06
N PRO A 82 -32.23 -2.36 13.92
CA PRO A 82 -31.72 -1.04 13.55
C PRO A 82 -30.42 -0.66 14.28
N GLY A 83 -29.46 -0.11 13.52
CA GLY A 83 -28.12 0.24 13.98
C GLY A 83 -27.08 -0.89 13.91
N HIS A 84 -27.47 -2.14 13.64
CA HIS A 84 -26.54 -3.28 13.60
C HIS A 84 -25.57 -3.23 12.41
N PHE A 85 -25.92 -2.56 11.31
CA PHE A 85 -25.00 -2.35 10.19
C PHE A 85 -24.14 -1.09 10.37
N GLY A 86 -24.25 -0.42 11.52
CA GLY A 86 -23.54 0.80 11.86
C GLY A 86 -24.14 2.04 11.21
N GLU A 87 -25.38 1.95 10.72
CA GLU A 87 -26.10 3.06 10.11
C GLU A 87 -26.66 4.02 11.15
N ASN A 88 -26.74 5.30 10.79
CA ASN A 88 -27.45 6.30 11.57
C ASN A 88 -28.94 6.27 11.26
N PHE A 89 -29.32 6.12 10.00
CA PHE A 89 -30.73 6.07 9.60
C PHE A 89 -31.09 4.68 9.09
N THR A 90 -32.02 4.03 9.79
CA THR A 90 -32.72 2.88 9.24
C THR A 90 -33.98 3.39 8.54
N VAL A 91 -34.19 3.03 7.27
CA VAL A 91 -35.28 3.57 6.45
C VAL A 91 -36.12 2.45 5.82
N THR A 92 -37.32 2.78 5.33
CA THR A 92 -38.05 1.96 4.35
C THR A 92 -37.98 2.58 2.97
N GLY A 93 -38.04 1.74 1.92
CA GLY A 93 -37.78 2.14 0.54
C GLY A 93 -36.32 2.57 0.34
N LEU A 94 -36.08 3.44 -0.64
CA LEU A 94 -34.74 3.93 -0.98
C LEU A 94 -33.77 2.78 -1.30
N ALA A 95 -34.18 1.84 -2.16
CA ALA A 95 -33.34 0.71 -2.54
C ALA A 95 -32.02 1.19 -3.19
N ASP A 96 -30.93 0.45 -2.96
CA ASP A 96 -29.60 0.83 -3.45
C ASP A 96 -29.52 0.92 -4.98
N ASN A 97 -30.38 0.20 -5.70
CA ASN A 97 -30.51 0.27 -7.16
C ASN A 97 -31.44 1.39 -7.67
N GLU A 98 -32.10 2.13 -6.78
CA GLU A 98 -33.02 3.23 -7.12
C GLU A 98 -32.48 4.60 -6.69
N VAL A 99 -31.78 4.66 -5.56
CA VAL A 99 -31.16 5.88 -5.02
C VAL A 99 -29.92 6.20 -5.83
N CYS A 100 -29.79 7.44 -6.30
CA CYS A 100 -28.65 7.87 -7.09
C CYS A 100 -27.71 8.81 -6.32
N ILE A 101 -26.43 8.76 -6.66
CA ILE A 101 -25.44 9.72 -6.16
C ILE A 101 -25.84 11.14 -6.58
N GLY A 102 -25.84 12.07 -5.62
CA GLY A 102 -26.29 13.45 -5.80
C GLY A 102 -27.80 13.67 -5.70
N ASP A 103 -28.60 12.62 -5.45
CA ASP A 103 -29.99 12.81 -5.05
C ASP A 103 -30.07 13.58 -3.73
N ARG A 104 -31.09 14.43 -3.58
CA ARG A 104 -31.39 15.12 -2.32
C ARG A 104 -32.71 14.70 -1.73
N TYR A 105 -32.72 14.59 -0.41
CA TYR A 105 -33.88 14.15 0.36
C TYR A 105 -34.08 15.09 1.55
N ARG A 106 -35.34 15.49 1.75
CA ARG A 106 -35.78 16.14 2.98
C ARG A 106 -36.36 15.11 3.92
N ILE A 107 -35.92 15.14 5.17
CA ILE A 107 -36.38 14.27 6.27
C ILE A 107 -36.50 15.16 7.51
N GLY A 108 -37.70 15.24 8.10
CA GLY A 108 -37.97 16.23 9.14
C GLY A 108 -37.66 17.65 8.67
N ASP A 109 -36.85 18.36 9.46
CA ASP A 109 -36.40 19.74 9.18
C ASP A 109 -35.07 19.79 8.39
N ALA A 110 -34.43 18.64 8.13
CA ALA A 110 -33.11 18.57 7.52
C ALA A 110 -33.17 18.19 6.03
N GLU A 111 -32.15 18.60 5.27
CA GLU A 111 -31.93 18.18 3.88
C GLU A 111 -30.57 17.50 3.73
N PHE A 112 -30.55 16.41 2.98
CA PHE A 112 -29.41 15.53 2.77
C PHE A 112 -29.12 15.35 1.29
N GLU A 113 -27.86 15.06 0.95
CA GLU A 113 -27.46 14.66 -0.41
C GLU A 113 -26.67 13.35 -0.37
N VAL A 114 -27.00 12.42 -1.27
CA VAL A 114 -26.30 11.12 -1.40
C VAL A 114 -24.90 11.36 -1.94
N THR A 115 -23.88 10.91 -1.21
CA THR A 115 -22.48 11.21 -1.56
C THR A 115 -21.71 10.03 -2.09
N GLN A 116 -21.97 8.83 -1.57
CA GLN A 116 -21.23 7.63 -1.94
C GLN A 116 -21.90 6.38 -1.37
N PRO A 117 -21.65 5.21 -1.96
CA PRO A 117 -21.91 3.93 -1.30
C PRO A 117 -21.11 3.79 0.00
N ARG A 118 -21.50 2.80 0.80
CA ARG A 118 -20.72 2.34 1.95
C ARG A 118 -19.33 1.91 1.49
N VAL A 119 -18.29 2.36 2.18
CA VAL A 119 -16.94 1.82 1.98
C VAL A 119 -16.82 0.46 2.67
N THR A 120 -16.39 -0.53 1.90
CA THR A 120 -16.24 -1.91 2.37
C THR A 120 -15.08 -2.04 3.38
N CYS A 121 -15.40 -2.37 4.64
CA CYS A 121 -14.42 -2.53 5.72
C CYS A 121 -14.81 -3.67 6.68
N PHE A 122 -13.84 -4.22 7.41
CA PHE A 122 -14.03 -5.37 8.31
C PHE A 122 -14.99 -5.10 9.48
N ARG A 123 -15.26 -3.84 9.83
CA ARG A 123 -16.00 -3.46 11.05
C ARG A 123 -17.43 -3.98 11.07
N VAL A 124 -18.08 -4.08 9.91
CA VAL A 124 -19.43 -4.65 9.82
C VAL A 124 -19.42 -6.14 10.14
N GLY A 125 -18.44 -6.88 9.62
CA GLY A 125 -18.26 -8.28 9.94
C GLY A 125 -17.92 -8.49 11.40
N LEU A 126 -17.07 -7.62 11.96
CA LEU A 126 -16.79 -7.59 13.39
C LEU A 126 -18.03 -7.30 14.25
N ARG A 127 -18.96 -6.44 13.81
CA ARG A 127 -20.19 -6.11 14.56
C ARG A 127 -21.22 -7.22 14.52
N LEU A 128 -21.29 -7.91 13.38
CA LEU A 128 -22.25 -8.98 13.13
C LEU A 128 -21.70 -10.36 13.47
N ASP A 129 -20.42 -10.49 13.78
CA ASP A 129 -19.73 -11.78 13.89
C ASP A 129 -19.83 -12.61 12.59
N GLU A 130 -19.63 -11.92 11.46
CA GLU A 130 -19.69 -12.49 10.10
C GLU A 130 -18.51 -11.92 9.28
N PRO A 131 -17.33 -12.57 9.28
CA PRO A 131 -16.13 -12.08 8.60
C PRO A 131 -16.33 -11.77 7.12
N ASP A 132 -17.24 -12.48 6.45
CA ASP A 132 -17.48 -12.34 5.00
C ASP A 132 -18.43 -11.20 4.66
N MET A 133 -19.06 -10.58 5.66
CA MET A 133 -20.03 -9.52 5.47
C MET A 133 -19.59 -8.40 4.52
N PRO A 134 -18.32 -7.91 4.54
CA PRO A 134 -17.90 -6.89 3.58
C PRO A 134 -17.94 -7.38 2.12
N ASN A 135 -17.66 -8.67 1.88
CA ASN A 135 -17.82 -9.29 0.56
C ASN A 135 -19.28 -9.50 0.19
N LEU A 136 -20.08 -9.99 1.12
CA LEU A 136 -21.51 -10.23 0.93
C LEU A 136 -22.28 -8.95 0.59
N LEU A 137 -21.98 -7.82 1.23
CA LEU A 137 -22.63 -6.54 0.94
C LEU A 137 -22.49 -6.13 -0.53
N VAL A 138 -21.29 -6.30 -1.10
CA VAL A 138 -20.99 -5.96 -2.50
C VAL A 138 -21.60 -6.99 -3.44
N SER A 139 -21.35 -8.29 -3.21
CA SER A 139 -21.83 -9.36 -4.10
C SER A 139 -23.35 -9.47 -4.16
N GLN A 140 -24.05 -9.06 -3.11
CA GLN A 140 -25.51 -9.02 -3.07
C GLN A 140 -26.08 -7.63 -3.45
N HIS A 141 -25.24 -6.69 -3.90
CA HIS A 141 -25.62 -5.33 -4.29
C HIS A 141 -26.42 -4.56 -3.21
N ARG A 142 -26.02 -4.71 -1.95
CA ARG A 142 -26.67 -4.08 -0.78
C ARG A 142 -25.67 -3.31 0.08
N PRO A 143 -24.90 -2.37 -0.48
CA PRO A 143 -23.90 -1.65 0.29
C PRO A 143 -24.51 -0.71 1.33
N GLY A 144 -25.70 -0.16 1.09
CA GLY A 144 -26.14 1.08 1.73
C GLY A 144 -25.33 2.29 1.25
N PHE A 145 -25.63 3.47 1.80
CA PHE A 145 -25.03 4.71 1.32
C PHE A 145 -24.89 5.77 2.41
N TYR A 146 -24.07 6.76 2.12
CA TYR A 146 -23.88 7.93 2.97
C TYR A 146 -24.61 9.15 2.44
N PHE A 147 -25.08 9.97 3.37
CA PHE A 147 -25.48 11.34 3.16
C PHE A 147 -24.41 12.31 3.69
N ARG A 148 -24.26 13.44 2.98
CA ARG A 148 -23.86 14.71 3.61
C ARG A 148 -25.08 15.54 3.96
N VAL A 149 -24.91 16.45 4.91
CA VAL A 149 -25.97 17.35 5.37
C VAL A 149 -25.89 18.67 4.62
N ILE A 150 -26.96 19.02 3.91
CA ILE A 150 -27.11 20.28 3.16
C ILE A 150 -27.74 21.36 4.06
N THR A 151 -28.74 20.97 4.83
CA THR A 151 -29.40 21.84 5.82
C THR A 151 -29.52 21.07 7.13
N GLU A 152 -28.93 21.60 8.20
CA GLU A 152 -29.04 21.04 9.54
C GLU A 152 -30.48 21.15 10.05
N GLY A 153 -30.93 20.18 10.83
CA GLY A 153 -32.31 20.15 11.30
C GLY A 153 -32.60 18.97 12.21
N ARG A 154 -33.79 18.98 12.82
CA ARG A 154 -34.25 17.87 13.64
C ARG A 154 -34.92 16.80 12.79
N VAL A 155 -34.62 15.55 13.12
CA VAL A 155 -35.23 14.35 12.53
C VAL A 155 -35.70 13.41 13.63
N ARG A 156 -36.71 12.60 13.35
CA ARG A 156 -37.18 11.53 14.24
C ARG A 156 -37.71 10.34 13.46
N ALA A 157 -37.76 9.19 14.13
CA ALA A 157 -38.49 8.04 13.61
C ALA A 157 -39.95 8.42 13.27
N GLY A 158 -40.44 7.94 12.12
CA GLY A 158 -41.75 8.24 11.56
C GLY A 158 -41.77 9.35 10.50
N ASP A 159 -40.71 10.16 10.41
CA ASP A 159 -40.62 11.24 9.42
C ASP A 159 -40.68 10.71 7.97
N ASP A 160 -41.35 11.48 7.11
CA ASP A 160 -41.39 11.23 5.67
C ASP A 160 -40.06 11.53 5.00
N ILE A 161 -39.67 10.66 4.07
CA ILE A 161 -38.50 10.87 3.22
C ILE A 161 -38.99 11.35 1.86
N VAL A 162 -38.73 12.63 1.56
CA VAL A 162 -39.18 13.28 0.32
C VAL A 162 -37.98 13.63 -0.54
N ARG A 163 -37.89 13.05 -1.74
CA ARG A 163 -36.84 13.43 -2.70
C ARG A 163 -37.10 14.84 -3.22
N THR A 164 -36.18 15.76 -2.98
CA THR A 164 -36.24 17.16 -3.44
C THR A 164 -35.49 17.38 -4.74
N ARG A 165 -34.45 16.58 -5.00
CA ARG A 165 -33.64 16.67 -6.22
C ARG A 165 -33.17 15.29 -6.68
N ARG A 166 -33.03 15.10 -7.99
CA ARG A 166 -32.37 13.94 -8.58
C ARG A 166 -30.92 14.29 -8.94
N GLY A 167 -30.01 13.36 -8.69
CA GLY A 167 -28.60 13.45 -9.04
C GLY A 167 -28.36 13.43 -10.55
N ARG A 168 -27.19 13.93 -10.97
CA ARG A 168 -26.72 13.92 -12.35
C ARG A 168 -26.43 12.48 -12.80
N HIS A 169 -26.62 12.18 -14.09
CA HIS A 169 -26.37 10.86 -14.72
C HIS A 169 -27.19 9.68 -14.17
N ARG A 170 -27.97 9.90 -13.09
CA ARG A 170 -28.82 8.91 -12.43
C ARG A 170 -28.06 7.61 -12.14
N LEU A 171 -26.81 7.72 -11.71
CA LEU A 171 -25.97 6.61 -11.27
C LEU A 171 -26.45 6.14 -9.91
N SER A 172 -27.01 4.93 -9.84
CA SER A 172 -27.48 4.36 -8.58
C SER A 172 -26.33 4.04 -7.63
N VAL A 173 -26.63 3.94 -6.33
CA VAL A 173 -25.65 3.54 -5.30
C VAL A 173 -25.06 2.16 -5.64
N ALA A 174 -25.91 1.20 -6.00
CA ALA A 174 -25.46 -0.15 -6.36
C ALA A 174 -24.56 -0.16 -7.62
N GLU A 175 -24.86 0.67 -8.63
CA GLU A 175 -24.00 0.79 -9.82
C GLU A 175 -22.65 1.41 -9.49
N VAL A 176 -22.62 2.47 -8.68
CA VAL A 176 -21.35 3.14 -8.29
C VAL A 176 -20.50 2.21 -7.42
N ASP A 177 -21.10 1.44 -6.53
CA ASP A 177 -20.41 0.41 -5.74
C ASP A 177 -19.82 -0.69 -6.62
N ALA A 178 -20.61 -1.19 -7.57
CA ALA A 178 -20.17 -2.18 -8.55
C ALA A 178 -19.00 -1.68 -9.42
N LEU A 179 -19.03 -0.41 -9.86
CA LEU A 179 -17.92 0.19 -10.61
C LEU A 179 -16.60 0.16 -9.84
N LEU A 180 -16.62 0.19 -8.50
CA LEU A 180 -15.41 0.13 -7.70
C LEU A 180 -14.96 -1.30 -7.41
N TYR A 181 -15.89 -2.21 -7.10
CA TYR A 181 -15.55 -3.49 -6.48
C TYR A 181 -15.84 -4.75 -7.32
N LEU A 182 -16.57 -4.62 -8.43
CA LEU A 182 -16.91 -5.75 -9.29
C LEU A 182 -16.14 -5.70 -10.62
N PRO A 183 -15.90 -6.87 -11.25
CA PRO A 183 -15.27 -6.94 -12.56
C PRO A 183 -16.19 -6.39 -13.67
N ASP A 184 -15.70 -6.43 -14.92
CA ASP A 184 -16.47 -6.08 -16.14
C ASP A 184 -17.04 -4.65 -16.13
N ARG A 185 -16.21 -3.70 -15.66
CA ARG A 185 -16.59 -2.30 -15.49
C ARG A 185 -17.00 -1.65 -16.81
N ASN A 186 -18.12 -0.93 -16.76
CA ASN A 186 -18.52 -0.06 -17.86
C ASN A 186 -17.73 1.26 -17.80
N VAL A 187 -16.79 1.43 -18.74
CA VAL A 187 -15.90 2.60 -18.81
C VAL A 187 -16.68 3.91 -19.05
N GLU A 188 -17.78 3.89 -19.80
CA GLU A 188 -18.62 5.07 -19.99
C GLU A 188 -19.26 5.51 -18.68
N ARG A 189 -19.84 4.56 -17.92
CA ARG A 189 -20.42 4.82 -16.60
C ARG A 189 -19.36 5.28 -15.60
N LEU A 190 -18.12 4.77 -15.70
CA LEU A 190 -16.99 5.22 -14.88
C LEU A 190 -16.64 6.71 -15.16
N ARG A 191 -16.63 7.12 -16.43
CA ARG A 191 -16.44 8.53 -16.82
C ARG A 191 -17.58 9.43 -16.31
N GLU A 192 -18.83 8.96 -16.44
CA GLU A 192 -19.99 9.68 -15.87
C GLU A 192 -19.85 9.86 -14.35
N ALA A 193 -19.40 8.84 -13.63
CA ALA A 193 -19.25 8.89 -12.18
C ALA A 193 -18.25 9.96 -11.71
N VAL A 194 -17.13 10.12 -12.42
CA VAL A 194 -16.12 11.18 -12.13
C VAL A 194 -16.71 12.59 -12.30
N ASP A 195 -17.69 12.76 -13.20
CA ASP A 195 -18.36 14.04 -13.49
C ASP A 195 -19.56 14.34 -12.57
N VAL A 196 -19.87 13.46 -11.60
CA VAL A 196 -20.93 13.73 -10.59
C VAL A 196 -20.37 14.57 -9.44
N PRO A 197 -20.80 15.84 -9.25
CA PRO A 197 -20.25 16.72 -8.20
C PRO A 197 -20.64 16.28 -6.78
N GLY A 198 -21.72 15.50 -6.66
CA GLY A 198 -22.15 14.93 -5.38
C GLY A 198 -21.32 13.73 -4.93
N LEU A 199 -20.56 13.09 -5.83
CA LEU A 199 -19.72 11.95 -5.49
C LEU A 199 -18.54 12.41 -4.62
N SER A 200 -18.20 11.64 -3.59
CA SER A 200 -17.11 12.05 -2.71
C SER A 200 -15.75 12.08 -3.43
N PRO A 201 -14.84 13.00 -3.06
CA PRO A 201 -13.56 13.17 -3.77
C PRO A 201 -12.70 11.89 -3.81
N GLY A 202 -12.75 11.06 -2.77
CA GLY A 202 -11.99 9.80 -2.72
C GLY A 202 -12.48 8.76 -3.74
N TRP A 203 -13.80 8.68 -3.96
CA TRP A 203 -14.36 7.80 -4.99
C TRP A 203 -14.07 8.34 -6.39
N GLN A 204 -14.22 9.65 -6.60
CA GLN A 204 -13.82 10.28 -7.86
C GLN A 204 -12.34 10.04 -8.19
N GLN A 205 -11.45 10.12 -7.18
CA GLN A 205 -10.04 9.84 -7.39
C GLN A 205 -9.80 8.39 -7.77
N SER A 206 -10.42 7.44 -7.06
CA SER A 206 -10.30 6.01 -7.38
C SER A 206 -10.73 5.72 -8.83
N PHE A 207 -11.80 6.35 -9.29
CA PHE A 207 -12.26 6.21 -10.68
C PHE A 207 -11.36 6.91 -11.70
N ARG A 208 -10.76 8.06 -11.35
CA ARG A 208 -9.73 8.69 -12.20
C ARG A 208 -8.50 7.81 -12.34
N ASP A 209 -8.05 7.18 -11.25
CA ASP A 209 -6.90 6.27 -11.26
C ASP A 209 -7.19 5.06 -12.15
N MET A 210 -8.41 4.49 -12.07
CA MET A 210 -8.85 3.41 -12.96
C MET A 210 -8.94 3.84 -14.44
N LEU A 211 -9.39 5.06 -14.73
CA LEU A 211 -9.44 5.59 -16.11
C LEU A 211 -8.05 5.93 -16.67
N ALA A 212 -7.10 6.28 -15.81
CA ALA A 212 -5.72 6.57 -16.17
C ALA A 212 -4.88 5.30 -16.35
N ALA A 213 -5.25 4.22 -15.67
CA ALA A 213 -4.65 2.91 -15.87
C ALA A 213 -5.01 2.39 -17.28
N PRO A 214 -4.03 2.05 -18.14
CA PRO A 214 -4.33 1.33 -19.38
C PRO A 214 -5.01 0.00 -19.03
N ASP A 215 -5.97 -0.41 -19.86
CA ASP A 215 -6.83 -1.59 -19.66
C ASP A 215 -6.07 -2.76 -19.01
N GLY A 216 -6.31 -2.98 -17.71
CA GLY A 216 -5.86 -4.20 -17.01
C GLY A 216 -4.66 -4.13 -16.06
N ALA A 217 -4.12 -2.96 -15.66
CA ALA A 217 -3.15 -2.97 -14.55
C ALA A 217 -3.00 -1.65 -13.78
N ALA A 218 -3.03 -1.76 -12.45
CA ALA A 218 -2.10 -1.00 -11.61
C ALA A 218 -0.69 -1.57 -11.87
N ALA A 219 -0.10 -1.21 -13.02
CA ALA A 219 1.29 -1.47 -13.32
C ALA A 219 1.99 -0.13 -13.49
N SER A 220 3.14 0.00 -12.84
CA SER A 220 4.17 0.97 -13.16
C SER A 220 4.42 0.99 -14.69
N PRO A 221 4.83 2.13 -15.26
CA PRO A 221 4.89 2.35 -16.72
C PRO A 221 5.88 1.45 -17.49
N ILE A 222 6.54 0.49 -16.84
CA ILE A 222 7.34 -0.54 -17.49
C ILE A 222 6.90 -1.90 -16.91
N PRO A 223 6.10 -2.71 -17.63
CA PRO A 223 5.88 -4.10 -17.24
C PRO A 223 7.18 -4.87 -17.47
N VAL A 224 8.06 -4.88 -16.46
CA VAL A 224 9.29 -5.68 -16.50
C VAL A 224 8.90 -7.12 -16.23
N THR A 225 8.81 -7.92 -17.30
CA THR A 225 8.68 -9.37 -17.14
C THR A 225 9.95 -9.88 -16.43
N PRO A 226 9.83 -10.60 -15.29
CA PRO A 226 10.99 -11.12 -14.59
C PRO A 226 11.84 -11.99 -15.52
N GLY A 227 13.15 -11.75 -15.56
CA GLY A 227 14.08 -12.49 -16.43
C GLY A 227 14.10 -14.01 -16.21
N TRP A 228 13.58 -14.50 -15.07
CA TRP A 228 13.26 -15.89 -14.81
C TRP A 228 12.18 -16.01 -13.72
N LYS A 229 11.53 -17.18 -13.65
CA LYS A 229 10.54 -17.50 -12.59
C LYS A 229 11.24 -18.20 -11.41
N GLY A 230 10.80 -17.90 -10.19
CA GLY A 230 11.34 -18.53 -8.98
C GLY A 230 12.78 -18.10 -8.67
N PHE A 231 13.60 -19.04 -8.24
CA PHE A 231 15.00 -18.81 -7.84
C PHE A 231 15.97 -19.47 -8.80
N ARG A 232 17.06 -18.76 -9.11
CA ARG A 232 18.18 -19.25 -9.94
C ARG A 232 19.46 -19.25 -9.12
N ASN A 233 20.31 -20.24 -9.35
CA ASN A 233 21.61 -20.35 -8.70
C ASN A 233 22.57 -19.32 -9.31
N LEU A 234 23.19 -18.52 -8.45
CA LEU A 234 24.19 -17.53 -8.79
C LEU A 234 25.48 -17.83 -8.04
N ARG A 235 26.59 -17.88 -8.77
CA ARG A 235 27.93 -18.10 -8.21
C ARG A 235 28.56 -16.78 -7.83
N VAL A 236 29.09 -16.70 -6.61
CA VAL A 236 29.91 -15.58 -6.15
C VAL A 236 31.25 -15.67 -6.85
N ILE A 237 31.61 -14.65 -7.62
CA ILE A 237 32.91 -14.59 -8.31
C ILE A 237 33.90 -13.69 -7.61
N GLU A 238 33.41 -12.69 -6.88
CA GLU A 238 34.24 -11.72 -6.20
C GLU A 238 33.53 -11.11 -5.01
N THR A 239 34.31 -10.79 -3.98
CA THR A 239 33.86 -9.99 -2.83
C THR A 239 34.83 -8.84 -2.62
N ARG A 240 34.33 -7.61 -2.51
CA ARG A 240 35.16 -6.40 -2.34
C ARG A 240 34.62 -5.53 -1.21
N ARG A 241 35.47 -5.15 -0.25
CA ARG A 241 35.10 -4.19 0.80
C ARG A 241 35.15 -2.78 0.24
N GLU A 242 34.01 -2.10 0.24
CA GLU A 242 33.86 -0.73 -0.26
C GLU A 242 34.03 0.31 0.85
N SER A 243 33.76 -0.09 2.08
CA SER A 243 34.01 0.68 3.31
C SER A 243 34.09 -0.29 4.50
N PRO A 244 34.40 0.17 5.74
CA PRO A 244 34.39 -0.69 6.92
C PRO A 244 33.05 -1.40 7.17
N GLN A 245 31.94 -0.87 6.63
CA GLN A 245 30.60 -1.38 6.85
C GLN A 245 29.95 -1.95 5.59
N VAL A 246 30.55 -1.83 4.41
CA VAL A 246 29.92 -2.21 3.12
C VAL A 246 30.77 -3.22 2.35
N LEU A 247 30.14 -4.34 1.97
CA LEU A 247 30.74 -5.41 1.18
C LEU A 247 29.98 -5.56 -0.15
N SER A 248 30.68 -5.38 -1.27
CA SER A 248 30.20 -5.73 -2.61
C SER A 248 30.41 -7.20 -2.90
N ILE A 249 29.43 -7.84 -3.54
CA ILE A 249 29.44 -9.24 -3.95
C ILE A 249 29.05 -9.28 -5.43
N ARG A 250 29.94 -9.82 -6.27
CA ARG A 250 29.67 -10.05 -7.70
C ARG A 250 29.15 -11.46 -7.91
N LEU A 251 28.10 -11.57 -8.71
CA LEU A 251 27.29 -12.77 -8.91
C LEU A 251 27.18 -13.02 -10.41
N GLN A 252 27.59 -14.20 -10.85
CA GLN A 252 27.35 -14.68 -12.22
C GLN A 252 26.35 -15.84 -12.21
N ALA A 253 25.80 -16.17 -13.38
CA ALA A 253 25.01 -17.39 -13.54
C ALA A 253 25.86 -18.61 -13.15
N ASP A 254 25.29 -19.52 -12.35
CA ASP A 254 25.95 -20.78 -12.01
C ASP A 254 25.76 -21.88 -13.09
N ASP A 255 24.89 -21.59 -14.05
CA ASP A 255 24.60 -22.41 -15.23
C ASP A 255 25.23 -21.78 -16.49
N SER A 256 24.94 -22.33 -17.67
CA SER A 256 25.48 -21.86 -18.95
C SER A 256 24.75 -20.67 -19.56
N ASP A 257 23.60 -20.27 -19.02
CA ASP A 257 22.75 -19.24 -19.63
C ASP A 257 23.18 -17.85 -19.13
N PRO A 258 23.20 -16.81 -19.97
CA PRO A 258 23.56 -15.47 -19.52
C PRO A 258 22.54 -14.92 -18.51
N LEU A 259 23.00 -13.97 -17.68
CA LEU A 259 22.11 -13.19 -16.84
C LEU A 259 21.45 -12.09 -17.68
N PRO A 260 20.11 -11.93 -17.63
CA PRO A 260 19.45 -10.85 -18.34
C PRO A 260 19.90 -9.49 -17.79
N PRO A 261 20.02 -8.45 -18.63
CA PRO A 261 20.33 -7.11 -18.13
C PRO A 261 19.23 -6.63 -17.20
N ALA A 262 19.62 -6.04 -16.07
CA ALA A 262 18.67 -5.44 -15.14
C ALA A 262 18.49 -3.96 -15.47
N LEU A 263 17.31 -3.40 -15.19
CA LEU A 263 17.14 -1.95 -15.33
C LEU A 263 17.88 -1.21 -14.20
N PRO A 264 18.45 -0.01 -14.47
CA PRO A 264 19.25 0.71 -13.48
C PRO A 264 18.38 1.17 -12.32
N GLY A 265 18.59 0.59 -11.13
CA GLY A 265 17.82 0.84 -9.92
C GLY A 265 17.06 -0.38 -9.37
N GLN A 266 16.94 -1.44 -10.16
CA GLN A 266 16.34 -2.70 -9.71
C GLN A 266 17.14 -3.39 -8.60
N TYR A 267 16.50 -4.34 -7.92
CA TYR A 267 17.06 -5.15 -6.86
C TYR A 267 16.92 -6.65 -7.13
N LEU A 268 17.76 -7.45 -6.46
CA LEU A 268 17.63 -8.91 -6.38
C LEU A 268 17.11 -9.31 -5.00
N THR A 269 16.14 -10.23 -4.96
CA THR A 269 15.79 -10.94 -3.73
C THR A 269 16.63 -12.21 -3.62
N VAL A 270 17.53 -12.23 -2.64
CA VAL A 270 18.52 -13.29 -2.45
C VAL A 270 18.16 -14.13 -1.24
N LYS A 271 18.07 -15.45 -1.43
CA LYS A 271 17.95 -16.45 -0.36
C LYS A 271 19.34 -16.88 0.08
N ILE A 272 19.58 -16.85 1.38
CA ILE A 272 20.89 -17.14 1.98
C ILE A 272 20.79 -18.39 2.85
N PRO A 273 21.05 -19.59 2.27
CA PRO A 273 21.15 -20.83 3.04
C PRO A 273 22.20 -20.71 4.15
N GLY A 274 21.91 -21.26 5.33
CA GLY A 274 22.85 -21.28 6.46
C GLY A 274 22.90 -19.99 7.28
N ALA A 275 22.20 -18.92 6.89
CA ALA A 275 22.02 -17.74 7.74
C ALA A 275 20.90 -17.92 8.79
N GLY A 276 20.02 -18.92 8.62
CA GLY A 276 18.94 -19.25 9.56
C GLY A 276 18.07 -20.39 9.04
N GLU A 277 17.16 -20.88 9.90
CA GLU A 277 16.15 -21.89 9.56
C GLU A 277 14.75 -21.36 9.93
N PRO A 278 13.83 -21.18 8.97
CA PRO A 278 14.02 -21.33 7.52
C PRO A 278 15.04 -20.34 6.93
N ALA A 279 15.64 -20.69 5.78
CA ALA A 279 16.65 -19.86 5.13
C ALA A 279 16.09 -18.46 4.83
N PRO A 280 16.68 -17.39 5.38
CA PRO A 280 16.15 -16.04 5.21
C PRO A 280 16.41 -15.49 3.81
N LEU A 281 15.51 -14.61 3.35
CA LEU A 281 15.65 -13.86 2.11
C LEU A 281 15.82 -12.37 2.40
N ARG A 282 16.60 -11.67 1.56
CA ARG A 282 16.74 -10.21 1.61
C ARG A 282 16.79 -9.63 0.21
N SER A 283 16.23 -8.44 0.04
CA SER A 283 16.34 -7.66 -1.19
C SER A 283 17.55 -6.74 -1.13
N TYR A 284 18.34 -6.73 -2.20
CA TYR A 284 19.50 -5.85 -2.36
C TYR A 284 19.48 -5.19 -3.74
N SER A 285 19.49 -3.86 -3.79
CA SER A 285 19.64 -3.12 -5.04
C SER A 285 20.90 -3.55 -5.76
N LEU A 286 20.78 -3.70 -7.08
CA LEU A 286 21.93 -3.86 -7.95
C LEU A 286 22.71 -2.55 -7.95
N SER A 287 24.01 -2.66 -7.71
CA SER A 287 24.90 -1.51 -7.54
C SER A 287 25.92 -1.37 -8.67
N GLY A 288 26.03 -2.37 -9.55
CA GLY A 288 27.02 -2.39 -10.64
C GLY A 288 26.49 -1.88 -11.98
N ASP A 289 27.36 -1.92 -12.98
CA ASP A 289 27.02 -1.66 -14.38
C ASP A 289 26.02 -2.71 -14.89
N PRO A 290 24.82 -2.29 -15.33
CA PRO A 290 23.80 -3.17 -15.90
C PRO A 290 24.27 -4.00 -17.11
N SER A 291 25.30 -3.54 -17.82
CA SER A 291 25.84 -4.17 -19.03
C SER A 291 27.00 -5.14 -18.78
N ALA A 292 27.45 -5.29 -17.53
CA ALA A 292 28.67 -6.03 -17.20
C ALA A 292 28.57 -7.57 -17.38
N GLY A 293 27.39 -8.12 -17.65
CA GLY A 293 27.16 -9.57 -17.77
C GLY A 293 27.18 -10.34 -16.44
N TYR A 294 27.37 -9.63 -15.32
CA TYR A 294 27.22 -10.14 -13.96
C TYR A 294 26.42 -9.13 -13.12
N TYR A 295 25.84 -9.60 -12.02
CA TYR A 295 25.20 -8.73 -11.04
C TYR A 295 26.15 -8.35 -9.92
N ARG A 296 26.04 -7.12 -9.40
CA ARG A 296 26.71 -6.71 -8.17
C ARG A 296 25.66 -6.25 -7.17
N ILE A 297 25.67 -6.85 -5.99
CA ILE A 297 24.95 -6.33 -4.81
C ILE A 297 25.97 -5.77 -3.82
N SER A 298 25.59 -4.76 -3.04
CA SER A 298 26.45 -4.22 -1.99
C SER A 298 25.70 -4.13 -0.67
N VAL A 299 26.25 -4.80 0.34
CA VAL A 299 25.54 -5.09 1.59
C VAL A 299 26.18 -4.31 2.73
N LYS A 300 25.41 -3.44 3.37
CA LYS A 300 25.80 -2.82 4.63
C LYS A 300 25.64 -3.81 5.77
N ARG A 301 26.63 -3.91 6.64
CA ARG A 301 26.56 -4.68 7.89
C ARG A 301 25.66 -3.92 8.88
N GLU A 302 24.62 -4.59 9.34
CA GLU A 302 23.77 -4.10 10.43
C GLU A 302 24.15 -4.84 11.70
N ASP A 303 24.27 -4.13 12.83
CA ASP A 303 24.82 -4.68 14.08
C ASP A 303 24.03 -5.89 14.60
N HIS A 304 22.72 -5.91 14.36
CA HIS A 304 21.82 -7.01 14.70
C HIS A 304 21.24 -7.72 13.46
N GLY A 305 21.84 -7.50 12.29
CA GLY A 305 21.39 -8.09 11.04
C GLY A 305 21.90 -9.52 10.86
N LEU A 306 20.99 -10.50 10.96
CA LEU A 306 21.32 -11.92 10.75
C LEU A 306 22.00 -12.16 9.40
N VAL A 307 21.36 -11.73 8.31
CA VAL A 307 21.83 -11.97 6.94
C VAL A 307 23.04 -11.11 6.58
N SER A 308 23.02 -9.81 6.92
CA SER A 308 24.14 -8.93 6.62
C SER A 308 25.39 -9.31 7.41
N GLY A 309 25.24 -9.70 8.68
CA GLY A 309 26.32 -10.25 9.50
C GLY A 309 26.87 -11.56 8.94
N TRP A 310 25.99 -12.46 8.48
CA TRP A 310 26.40 -13.73 7.86
C TRP A 310 27.17 -13.50 6.56
N LEU A 311 26.67 -12.64 5.67
CA LEU A 311 27.34 -12.31 4.41
C LEU A 311 28.73 -11.72 4.65
N HIS A 312 28.85 -10.74 5.54
CA HIS A 312 30.15 -10.13 5.86
C HIS A 312 31.17 -11.14 6.42
N THR A 313 30.71 -12.13 7.18
CA THR A 313 31.57 -13.10 7.84
C THR A 313 31.92 -14.27 6.92
N HIS A 314 30.97 -14.79 6.15
CA HIS A 314 31.08 -16.10 5.52
C HIS A 314 31.11 -16.09 3.99
N ILE A 315 30.57 -15.08 3.31
CA ILE A 315 30.47 -15.12 1.84
C ILE A 315 31.87 -15.06 1.20
N ARG A 316 32.17 -15.95 0.26
CA ARG A 316 33.47 -16.02 -0.43
C ARG A 316 33.27 -16.40 -1.90
N PRO A 317 34.21 -16.02 -2.79
CA PRO A 317 34.24 -16.51 -4.16
C PRO A 317 34.13 -18.05 -4.22
N GLY A 318 33.40 -18.55 -5.22
CA GLY A 318 33.10 -19.96 -5.41
C GLY A 318 31.79 -20.43 -4.77
N MET A 319 31.27 -19.72 -3.75
CA MET A 319 29.98 -20.06 -3.14
C MET A 319 28.81 -19.84 -4.10
N VAL A 320 27.74 -20.60 -3.92
CA VAL A 320 26.49 -20.47 -4.68
C VAL A 320 25.40 -19.96 -3.76
N ILE A 321 24.70 -18.91 -4.18
CA ILE A 321 23.50 -18.38 -3.54
C ILE A 321 22.35 -18.41 -4.55
N THR A 322 21.11 -18.35 -4.09
CA THR A 322 19.96 -18.39 -4.99
C THR A 322 19.22 -17.06 -4.98
N ALA A 323 18.88 -16.53 -6.15
CA ALA A 323 18.19 -15.25 -6.26
C ALA A 323 16.97 -15.33 -7.18
N ALA A 324 15.94 -14.55 -6.86
CA ALA A 324 14.87 -14.23 -7.79
C ALA A 324 15.35 -13.19 -8.82
N ALA A 325 14.70 -13.13 -9.97
CA ALA A 325 15.04 -12.19 -11.04
C ALA A 325 15.02 -10.72 -10.58
N PRO A 326 15.81 -9.83 -11.21
CA PRO A 326 15.76 -8.40 -10.95
C PRO A 326 14.35 -7.83 -11.02
N ARG A 327 14.00 -6.99 -10.05
CA ARG A 327 12.67 -6.35 -9.91
C ARG A 327 12.78 -4.95 -9.33
N GLY A 328 11.67 -4.23 -9.34
CA GLY A 328 11.54 -2.90 -8.75
C GLY A 328 11.21 -1.86 -9.81
N ASP A 329 10.42 -0.87 -9.40
CA ASP A 329 9.89 0.18 -10.26
C ASP A 329 10.67 1.49 -10.14
N PHE A 330 11.62 1.57 -9.20
CA PHE A 330 12.58 2.66 -9.07
C PHE A 330 13.70 2.51 -10.11
N CYS A 331 13.34 2.68 -11.38
CA CYS A 331 14.26 2.57 -12.50
C CYS A 331 14.54 3.92 -13.13
N LEU A 332 15.76 4.12 -13.61
CA LEU A 332 16.10 5.27 -14.43
C LEU A 332 15.23 5.28 -15.69
N THR A 333 14.45 6.34 -15.86
CA THR A 333 13.62 6.58 -17.04
C THR A 333 14.44 7.18 -18.18
N GLU A 334 14.08 6.79 -19.41
CA GLU A 334 14.57 7.44 -20.62
C GLU A 334 13.94 8.83 -20.72
N ASP A 335 14.72 9.86 -20.38
CA ASP A 335 14.31 11.26 -20.39
C ASP A 335 15.53 12.13 -20.77
N ARG A 336 15.27 13.33 -21.30
CA ARG A 336 16.27 14.35 -21.61
C ARG A 336 16.41 15.41 -20.52
N ARG A 337 15.49 15.47 -19.55
CA ARG A 337 15.56 16.39 -18.40
C ARG A 337 16.86 16.19 -17.60
N PRO A 338 17.34 17.21 -16.88
CA PRO A 338 18.36 17.03 -15.86
C PRO A 338 18.01 15.89 -14.90
N VAL A 339 19.02 15.24 -14.33
CA VAL A 339 18.84 14.12 -13.38
C VAL A 339 19.61 14.37 -12.09
N VAL A 340 18.92 14.24 -10.97
CA VAL A 340 19.50 14.35 -9.64
C VAL A 340 19.45 12.98 -8.96
N LEU A 341 20.63 12.38 -8.81
CA LEU A 341 20.87 11.13 -8.11
C LEU A 341 21.18 11.44 -6.65
N PHE A 342 20.17 11.34 -5.80
CA PHE A 342 20.24 11.75 -4.39
C PHE A 342 20.26 10.53 -3.47
N SER A 343 21.28 10.40 -2.62
CA SER A 343 21.37 9.26 -1.71
C SER A 343 21.96 9.54 -0.34
N ALA A 344 21.69 8.64 0.61
CA ALA A 344 22.37 8.60 1.90
C ALA A 344 22.84 7.19 2.27
N GLY A 345 24.10 7.07 2.71
CA GLY A 345 24.69 5.81 3.14
C GLY A 345 24.57 4.70 2.08
N ILE A 346 24.02 3.53 2.46
CA ILE A 346 23.88 2.40 1.53
C ILE A 346 22.80 2.63 0.44
N GLY A 347 21.95 3.64 0.60
CA GLY A 347 21.01 4.10 -0.43
C GLY A 347 21.69 4.56 -1.72
N ALA A 348 23.03 4.69 -1.74
CA ALA A 348 23.81 4.92 -2.95
C ALA A 348 23.71 3.78 -3.97
N THR A 349 23.34 2.56 -3.55
CA THR A 349 23.36 1.37 -4.41
C THR A 349 22.50 1.48 -5.68
N PRO A 350 21.18 1.75 -5.64
CA PRO A 350 20.37 1.83 -6.85
C PRO A 350 20.78 3.01 -7.73
N VAL A 351 21.08 4.18 -7.13
CA VAL A 351 21.48 5.36 -7.89
C VAL A 351 22.89 5.24 -8.50
N LEU A 352 23.76 4.39 -7.94
CA LEU A 352 25.05 4.05 -8.55
C LEU A 352 24.86 3.23 -9.83
N ALA A 353 23.92 2.28 -9.87
CA ALA A 353 23.58 1.58 -11.10
C ALA A 353 23.03 2.55 -12.17
N MET A 354 22.24 3.54 -11.76
CA MET A 354 21.78 4.62 -12.65
C MET A 354 22.94 5.46 -13.19
N LEU A 355 23.92 5.81 -12.35
CA LEU A 355 25.12 6.54 -12.78
C LEU A 355 25.95 5.72 -13.77
N HIS A 356 26.13 4.42 -13.55
CA HIS A 356 26.76 3.51 -14.51
C HIS A 356 26.05 3.51 -15.86
N ALA A 357 24.71 3.41 -15.85
CA ALA A 357 23.93 3.42 -17.09
C ALA A 357 24.07 4.74 -17.86
N LEU A 358 24.05 5.88 -17.15
CA LEU A 358 24.26 7.20 -17.75
C LEU A 358 25.67 7.33 -18.36
N ALA A 359 26.69 6.86 -17.66
CA ALA A 359 28.07 6.88 -18.14
C ALA A 359 28.29 5.96 -19.35
N GLY A 360 27.80 4.71 -19.28
CA GLY A 360 27.90 3.74 -20.37
C GLY A 360 27.16 4.18 -21.64
N ALA A 361 26.08 4.96 -21.49
CA ALA A 361 25.35 5.54 -22.61
C ALA A 361 25.96 6.86 -23.15
N GLY A 362 26.99 7.42 -22.49
CA GLY A 362 27.53 8.74 -22.83
C GLY A 362 26.47 9.85 -22.71
N SER A 363 25.67 9.83 -21.65
CA SER A 363 24.53 10.74 -21.48
C SER A 363 24.91 12.23 -21.52
N GLU A 364 24.20 13.00 -22.34
CA GLU A 364 24.30 14.46 -22.46
C GLU A 364 23.43 15.23 -21.44
N ARG A 365 22.69 14.52 -20.57
CA ARG A 365 21.87 15.13 -19.51
C ARG A 365 22.75 15.91 -18.52
N ASP A 366 22.19 16.94 -17.91
CA ASP A 366 22.80 17.57 -16.73
C ASP A 366 22.63 16.65 -15.50
N ILE A 367 23.72 16.07 -15.02
CA ILE A 367 23.73 15.00 -14.00
C ILE A 367 24.27 15.54 -12.68
N TRP A 368 23.52 15.32 -11.60
CA TRP A 368 23.91 15.69 -10.25
C TRP A 368 23.97 14.45 -9.35
N TRP A 369 25.16 14.14 -8.84
CA TRP A 369 25.35 13.17 -7.76
C TRP A 369 25.39 13.90 -6.43
N VAL A 370 24.37 13.71 -5.59
CA VAL A 370 24.30 14.31 -4.26
C VAL A 370 24.23 13.21 -3.21
N HIS A 371 25.26 13.12 -2.35
CA HIS A 371 25.38 12.01 -1.41
C HIS A 371 25.65 12.48 0.02
N ALA A 372 24.90 11.94 0.98
CA ALA A 372 25.14 12.14 2.41
C ALA A 372 25.74 10.88 3.05
N ALA A 373 26.85 11.05 3.77
CA ALA A 373 27.48 10.01 4.57
C ALA A 373 27.82 10.55 5.97
N ARG A 374 28.15 9.67 6.91
CA ARG A 374 28.61 10.12 8.23
C ARG A 374 29.95 10.84 8.12
N ASN A 375 30.90 10.21 7.43
CA ASN A 375 32.26 10.70 7.20
C ASN A 375 32.87 10.02 5.95
N ARG A 376 34.07 10.47 5.55
CA ARG A 376 34.77 9.94 4.37
C ARG A 376 35.09 8.44 4.46
N GLN A 377 35.33 7.91 5.66
CA GLN A 377 35.64 6.48 5.85
C GLN A 377 34.42 5.58 5.62
N THR A 378 33.23 6.10 5.91
CA THR A 378 31.96 5.36 5.80
C THR A 378 31.25 5.57 4.47
N GLN A 379 31.70 6.52 3.63
CA GLN A 379 31.22 6.71 2.27
C GLN A 379 31.59 5.50 1.39
N PRO A 380 30.61 4.74 0.87
CA PRO A 380 30.91 3.68 -0.08
C PRO A 380 31.16 4.24 -1.49
N PHE A 381 31.90 3.50 -2.33
CA PHE A 381 32.07 3.75 -3.76
C PHE A 381 32.73 5.09 -4.16
N ALA A 382 33.38 5.81 -3.24
CA ALA A 382 33.87 7.17 -3.49
C ALA A 382 34.75 7.29 -4.74
N ALA A 383 35.72 6.38 -4.91
CA ALA A 383 36.61 6.37 -6.07
C ALA A 383 35.88 6.00 -7.37
N GLU A 384 34.95 5.04 -7.30
CA GLU A 384 34.18 4.58 -8.45
C GLU A 384 33.25 5.67 -8.98
N VAL A 385 32.55 6.38 -8.08
CA VAL A 385 31.73 7.53 -8.45
C VAL A 385 32.58 8.63 -9.09
N ALA A 386 33.75 8.95 -8.54
CA ALA A 386 34.63 9.96 -9.11
C ALA A 386 35.02 9.64 -10.57
N THR A 387 35.41 8.39 -10.85
CA THR A 387 35.73 7.94 -12.21
C THR A 387 34.54 8.05 -13.16
N LEU A 388 33.33 7.69 -12.71
CA LEU A 388 32.12 7.81 -13.54
C LEU A 388 31.78 9.27 -13.83
N ILE A 389 31.87 10.14 -12.83
CA ILE A 389 31.62 11.59 -12.98
C ILE A 389 32.63 12.20 -13.96
N GLU A 390 33.91 11.84 -13.86
CA GLU A 390 34.96 12.31 -14.79
C GLU A 390 34.75 11.85 -16.24
N SER A 391 34.05 10.72 -16.45
CA SER A 391 33.72 10.21 -17.79
C SER A 391 32.55 10.93 -18.48
N LEU A 392 31.81 11.77 -17.75
CA LEU A 392 30.60 12.43 -18.21
C LEU A 392 30.83 13.93 -18.44
N HIS A 393 30.35 14.46 -19.58
CA HIS A 393 30.56 15.86 -19.97
C HIS A 393 29.85 16.87 -19.06
N HIS A 394 28.67 16.50 -18.55
CA HIS A 394 27.79 17.37 -17.77
C HIS A 394 27.42 16.74 -16.43
N ALA A 395 28.42 16.37 -15.62
CA ALA A 395 28.20 15.77 -14.31
C ALA A 395 28.83 16.57 -13.17
N ARG A 396 28.10 16.71 -12.06
CA ARG A 396 28.56 17.35 -10.83
C ARG A 396 28.39 16.42 -9.64
N GLN A 397 29.35 16.46 -8.73
CA GLN A 397 29.33 15.67 -7.49
C GLN A 397 29.34 16.60 -6.27
N GLN A 398 28.41 16.38 -5.35
CA GLN A 398 28.43 16.96 -4.02
C GLN A 398 28.28 15.88 -2.95
N VAL A 399 29.17 15.91 -1.95
CA VAL A 399 29.13 15.01 -0.80
C VAL A 399 28.99 15.82 0.48
N PHE A 400 28.10 15.36 1.37
CA PHE A 400 27.87 15.94 2.69
C PHE A 400 28.27 14.94 3.78
N TYR A 401 29.04 15.41 4.76
CA TYR A 401 29.47 14.62 5.91
C TYR A 401 28.81 15.10 7.19
N SER A 402 27.89 14.30 7.73
CA SER A 402 27.08 14.72 8.86
C SER A 402 27.88 14.93 10.15
N GLU A 403 29.04 14.29 10.28
CA GLU A 403 29.92 14.41 11.43
C GLU A 403 30.57 15.79 11.54
N THR A 404 30.91 16.42 10.42
CA THR A 404 31.59 17.73 10.40
C THR A 404 30.65 18.89 10.04
N GLN A 405 29.59 18.63 9.27
CA GLN A 405 28.70 19.67 8.74
C GLN A 405 27.30 19.65 9.39
N GLY A 406 27.01 18.66 10.24
CA GLY A 406 25.65 18.41 10.72
C GLY A 406 24.79 17.72 9.67
N ARG A 407 23.55 17.38 10.03
CA ARG A 407 22.61 16.75 9.09
C ARG A 407 22.27 17.73 7.96
N LEU A 408 22.10 17.18 6.76
CA LEU A 408 21.65 17.94 5.60
C LEU A 408 20.32 18.65 5.93
N ASN A 409 20.23 19.93 5.60
CA ASN A 409 19.08 20.78 5.90
C ASN A 409 18.60 21.52 4.65
N ARG A 410 17.50 22.28 4.80
CA ARG A 410 16.88 23.05 3.71
C ARG A 410 17.86 24.01 3.03
N ASP A 411 18.63 24.77 3.82
CA ASP A 411 19.55 25.79 3.30
C ASP A 411 20.69 25.18 2.49
N ALA A 412 21.21 24.04 2.94
CA ALA A 412 22.25 23.31 2.22
C ALA A 412 21.75 22.80 0.86
N ILE A 413 20.49 22.33 0.76
CA ILE A 413 19.91 21.90 -0.52
C ILE A 413 19.62 23.10 -1.43
N ALA A 414 19.07 24.19 -0.89
CA ALA A 414 18.83 25.41 -1.65
C ALA A 414 20.14 25.98 -2.24
N GLY A 415 21.23 25.92 -1.47
CA GLY A 415 22.56 26.39 -1.89
C GLY A 415 23.21 25.58 -3.04
N LEU A 416 22.68 24.40 -3.38
CA LEU A 416 23.19 23.60 -4.50
C LEU A 416 22.83 24.17 -5.87
N GLY A 417 21.74 24.93 -5.96
CA GLY A 417 21.22 25.42 -7.25
C GLY A 417 20.80 24.29 -8.19
N LEU A 418 20.11 23.27 -7.66
CA LEU A 418 19.65 22.12 -8.45
C LEU A 418 18.62 22.55 -9.52
N PRO A 419 18.61 21.91 -10.71
CA PRO A 419 17.65 22.21 -11.77
C PRO A 419 16.25 21.70 -11.41
N THR A 420 15.31 22.62 -11.15
CA THR A 420 13.95 22.30 -10.63
C THR A 420 13.03 21.64 -11.66
N ASP A 421 13.38 21.68 -12.94
CA ASP A 421 12.74 20.94 -14.03
C ASP A 421 13.32 19.52 -14.20
N GLY A 422 14.29 19.13 -13.37
CA GLY A 422 14.94 17.83 -13.37
C GLY A 422 14.13 16.72 -12.69
N VAL A 423 14.49 15.48 -13.01
CA VAL A 423 13.96 14.27 -12.37
C VAL A 423 14.88 13.86 -11.22
N VAL A 424 14.29 13.58 -10.05
CA VAL A 424 15.05 13.21 -8.85
C VAL A 424 14.85 11.74 -8.52
N TYR A 425 15.96 11.04 -8.29
CA TYR A 425 15.99 9.67 -7.76
C TYR A 425 16.57 9.69 -6.35
N LEU A 426 15.73 9.47 -5.34
CA LEU A 426 16.05 9.64 -3.93
C LEU A 426 16.04 8.30 -3.17
N CYS A 427 17.16 7.91 -2.58
CA CYS A 427 17.23 6.69 -1.77
C CYS A 427 18.08 6.83 -0.50
N GLY A 428 17.51 6.46 0.65
CA GLY A 428 18.18 6.55 1.95
C GLY A 428 17.27 6.18 3.11
N PRO A 429 17.65 6.51 4.36
CA PRO A 429 16.79 6.30 5.53
C PRO A 429 15.46 7.06 5.42
N THR A 430 14.38 6.51 6.00
CA THR A 430 13.02 7.07 5.90
C THR A 430 12.93 8.56 6.23
N GLN A 431 13.51 8.97 7.37
CA GLN A 431 13.49 10.38 7.77
C GLN A 431 14.26 11.27 6.79
N PHE A 432 15.43 10.80 6.32
CA PHE A 432 16.21 11.54 5.33
C PHE A 432 15.43 11.75 4.04
N MET A 433 14.74 10.72 3.54
CA MET A 433 13.95 10.86 2.31
C MET A 433 12.74 11.78 2.50
N ALA A 434 12.07 11.73 3.66
CA ALA A 434 10.98 12.64 3.98
C ALA A 434 11.45 14.10 4.01
N ASP A 435 12.54 14.37 4.73
CA ASP A 435 13.12 15.71 4.85
C ASP A 435 13.56 16.26 3.48
N VAL A 436 14.33 15.47 2.72
CA VAL A 436 14.83 15.89 1.39
C VAL A 436 13.68 16.12 0.42
N ARG A 437 12.64 15.27 0.41
CA ARG A 437 11.45 15.49 -0.43
C ARG A 437 10.77 16.81 -0.09
N GLU A 438 10.57 17.10 1.19
CA GLU A 438 9.99 18.38 1.63
C GLU A 438 10.84 19.57 1.19
N TYR A 439 12.17 19.47 1.31
CA TYR A 439 13.08 20.54 0.95
C TYR A 439 13.10 20.78 -0.57
N LEU A 440 13.12 19.72 -1.39
CA LEU A 440 13.07 19.80 -2.85
C LEU A 440 11.76 20.44 -3.34
N VAL A 441 10.61 20.03 -2.79
CA VAL A 441 9.32 20.66 -3.10
C VAL A 441 9.33 22.14 -2.68
N GLY A 442 9.91 22.45 -1.52
CA GLY A 442 10.04 23.81 -1.02
C GLY A 442 10.89 24.74 -1.90
N ILE A 443 11.81 24.20 -2.71
CA ILE A 443 12.60 24.98 -3.68
C ILE A 443 12.03 24.93 -5.11
N GLY A 444 10.88 24.28 -5.32
CA GLY A 444 10.12 24.35 -6.56
C GLY A 444 10.15 23.10 -7.45
N PHE A 445 10.64 21.95 -6.97
CA PHE A 445 10.47 20.69 -7.70
C PHE A 445 9.01 20.24 -7.72
N ASP A 446 8.57 19.71 -8.86
CA ASP A 446 7.30 19.00 -8.96
C ASP A 446 7.37 17.69 -8.14
N PRO A 447 6.49 17.47 -7.15
CA PRO A 447 6.44 16.22 -6.39
C PRO A 447 6.35 14.96 -7.26
N ALA A 448 5.74 15.05 -8.45
CA ALA A 448 5.59 13.94 -9.38
C ALA A 448 6.92 13.51 -10.04
N LEU A 449 7.93 14.39 -10.08
CA LEU A 449 9.26 14.13 -10.63
C LEU A 449 10.27 13.64 -9.57
N ILE A 450 9.83 13.49 -8.32
CA ILE A 450 10.66 12.98 -7.22
C ILE A 450 10.31 11.51 -6.96
N HIS A 451 11.12 10.61 -7.53
CA HIS A 451 11.03 9.17 -7.32
C HIS A 451 11.85 8.78 -6.08
N SER A 452 11.34 7.83 -5.28
CA SER A 452 12.04 7.36 -4.09
C SER A 452 11.87 5.87 -3.83
N GLU A 453 12.93 5.21 -3.36
CA GLU A 453 12.94 3.80 -2.97
C GLU A 453 13.21 3.64 -1.47
N LEU A 454 12.33 2.89 -0.79
CA LEU A 454 12.48 2.54 0.62
C LEU A 454 13.11 1.16 0.79
N PHE A 455 14.19 1.08 1.56
CA PHE A 455 14.79 -0.18 1.98
C PHE A 455 14.07 -0.73 3.22
N GLY A 456 13.02 -1.52 2.98
CA GLY A 456 12.24 -2.19 4.03
C GLY A 456 10.76 -2.28 3.69
N ALA A 457 9.98 -2.84 4.62
CA ALA A 457 8.54 -2.95 4.49
C ALA A 457 7.87 -1.58 4.43
N LEU A 458 6.80 -1.47 3.65
CA LEU A 458 5.97 -0.28 3.65
C LEU A 458 5.27 -0.11 5.00
N PRO A 459 4.96 1.13 5.43
CA PRO A 459 4.17 1.36 6.63
C PRO A 459 2.82 0.64 6.55
N ALA A 460 2.36 0.16 7.72
CA ALA A 460 1.08 -0.49 7.87
C ALA A 460 -0.08 0.49 7.57
N ILE A 461 -1.18 -0.04 7.02
CA ILE A 461 -2.43 0.71 6.81
C ILE A 461 -3.56 -0.16 7.32
N ASN A 462 -3.95 0.04 8.58
CA ASN A 462 -4.95 -0.77 9.27
C ASN A 462 -5.99 0.14 9.95
N PRO A 463 -6.94 0.74 9.20
CA PRO A 463 -7.81 1.80 9.71
C PRO A 463 -8.62 1.37 10.96
N GLY A 464 -8.52 2.16 12.02
CA GLY A 464 -9.20 1.91 13.30
C GLY A 464 -8.52 0.91 14.23
N VAL A 465 -7.45 0.24 13.81
CA VAL A 465 -6.63 -0.54 14.75
C VAL A 465 -5.84 0.45 15.62
N VAL A 466 -5.93 0.30 16.92
CA VAL A 466 -5.19 1.10 17.89
C VAL A 466 -3.86 0.41 18.15
N GLU A 467 -2.75 1.11 17.90
CA GLU A 467 -1.43 0.63 18.27
C GLU A 467 -1.30 0.61 19.79
N THR A 468 -1.18 -0.59 20.37
CA THR A 468 -1.00 -0.76 21.80
C THR A 468 0.40 -1.30 22.08
N GLY A 469 1.32 -0.42 22.47
CA GLY A 469 2.67 -0.77 22.89
C GLY A 469 3.76 -0.43 21.86
N PRO A 470 5.03 -0.71 22.19
CA PRO A 470 6.15 -0.44 21.29
C PRO A 470 6.09 -1.35 20.06
N HIS A 471 6.37 -0.79 18.88
CA HIS A 471 6.47 -1.55 17.65
C HIS A 471 7.53 -2.64 17.79
N ARG A 472 7.11 -3.90 17.67
CA ARG A 472 8.03 -5.04 17.68
C ARG A 472 8.57 -5.24 16.28
N PRO A 473 9.86 -5.56 16.11
CA PRO A 473 10.37 -5.97 14.81
C PRO A 473 9.71 -7.30 14.39
N PRO A 474 9.57 -7.56 13.07
CA PRO A 474 9.04 -8.83 12.59
C PRO A 474 9.72 -10.04 13.23
N HIS A 475 8.93 -11.02 13.65
CA HIS A 475 9.41 -12.18 14.40
C HIS A 475 8.67 -13.48 14.01
N GLN A 476 9.24 -14.63 14.39
CA GLN A 476 8.58 -15.92 14.21
C GLN A 476 7.27 -15.96 15.02
N PRO A 477 6.18 -16.57 14.51
CA PRO A 477 4.93 -16.60 15.24
C PRO A 477 5.07 -17.45 16.51
N ALA A 478 4.27 -17.16 17.53
CA ALA A 478 4.30 -17.90 18.79
C ALA A 478 3.77 -19.33 18.62
N GLY A 479 4.37 -20.29 19.35
CA GLY A 479 3.98 -21.70 19.32
C GLY A 479 4.90 -22.58 18.46
N PRO A 480 4.54 -23.85 18.24
CA PRO A 480 5.30 -24.72 17.34
C PRO A 480 5.24 -24.19 15.90
N PRO A 481 6.32 -24.31 15.10
CA PRO A 481 6.28 -23.97 13.69
C PRO A 481 5.17 -24.72 12.96
N GLY A 482 4.50 -24.04 12.01
CA GLY A 482 3.56 -24.69 11.11
C GLY A 482 4.23 -25.81 10.30
N THR A 483 3.43 -26.74 9.80
CA THR A 483 3.90 -27.86 8.95
C THR A 483 3.66 -27.63 7.46
N GLY A 484 3.01 -26.52 7.10
CA GLY A 484 2.71 -26.16 5.73
C GLY A 484 3.88 -25.48 5.00
N PRO A 485 3.62 -25.01 3.76
CA PRO A 485 4.61 -24.30 2.97
C PRO A 485 5.19 -23.09 3.69
N SER A 486 6.44 -22.74 3.39
CA SER A 486 7.05 -21.53 3.92
C SER A 486 6.51 -20.28 3.22
N ILE A 487 6.26 -19.23 4.00
CA ILE A 487 5.90 -17.90 3.53
C ILE A 487 7.04 -16.96 3.88
N THR A 488 7.62 -16.33 2.86
CA THR A 488 8.63 -15.29 3.03
C THR A 488 8.00 -13.92 2.79
N PHE A 489 8.13 -13.04 3.79
CA PHE A 489 7.86 -11.61 3.68
C PHE A 489 9.19 -10.91 3.36
N ALA A 490 9.45 -10.66 2.08
CA ALA A 490 10.78 -10.29 1.58
C ALA A 490 11.28 -8.94 2.08
N ARG A 491 10.41 -7.93 2.19
CA ARG A 491 10.77 -6.59 2.68
C ARG A 491 10.86 -6.54 4.20
N SER A 492 10.11 -7.41 4.87
CA SER A 492 10.19 -7.62 6.31
C SER A 492 11.35 -8.54 6.71
N GLY A 493 11.92 -9.27 5.76
CA GLY A 493 13.05 -10.16 5.98
C GLY A 493 12.73 -11.36 6.87
N LEU A 494 11.48 -11.80 6.88
CA LEU A 494 11.01 -12.91 7.71
C LEU A 494 10.57 -14.07 6.83
N THR A 495 10.84 -15.30 7.27
CA THR A 495 10.28 -16.51 6.66
C THR A 495 9.71 -17.38 7.75
N ALA A 496 8.43 -17.73 7.64
CA ALA A 496 7.70 -18.53 8.63
C ALA A 496 6.96 -19.67 7.93
N HIS A 497 6.77 -20.79 8.62
CA HIS A 497 5.97 -21.89 8.09
C HIS A 497 4.47 -21.63 8.26
N TRP A 498 3.71 -21.97 7.23
CA TRP A 498 2.26 -21.86 7.23
C TRP A 498 1.61 -22.85 8.21
N SER A 499 0.62 -22.37 8.96
CA SER A 499 -0.38 -23.19 9.66
C SER A 499 -1.78 -22.80 9.20
N PRO A 500 -2.68 -23.76 8.91
CA PRO A 500 -4.08 -23.48 8.65
C PRO A 500 -4.78 -22.67 9.75
N ASP A 501 -4.29 -22.72 10.99
CA ASP A 501 -4.86 -22.00 12.14
C ASP A 501 -4.89 -20.48 11.97
N TYR A 502 -4.03 -19.92 11.11
CA TYR A 502 -4.03 -18.48 10.82
C TYR A 502 -5.15 -18.04 9.87
N GLY A 503 -5.78 -18.98 9.17
CA GLY A 503 -6.91 -18.76 8.24
C GLY A 503 -6.57 -18.04 6.94
N SER A 504 -5.63 -17.09 6.94
CA SER A 504 -5.13 -16.39 5.74
C SER A 504 -3.65 -16.02 5.88
N ILE A 505 -2.97 -15.76 4.76
CA ILE A 505 -1.60 -15.21 4.74
C ILE A 505 -1.50 -13.94 5.58
N LEU A 506 -2.51 -13.07 5.52
CA LEU A 506 -2.60 -11.88 6.37
C LEU A 506 -2.58 -12.23 7.86
N GLY A 507 -3.31 -13.28 8.26
CA GLY A 507 -3.34 -13.73 9.66
C GLY A 507 -1.96 -14.16 10.16
N LEU A 508 -1.19 -14.87 9.33
CA LEU A 508 0.19 -15.22 9.67
C LEU A 508 1.09 -13.98 9.72
N ALA A 509 0.97 -13.07 8.76
CA ALA A 509 1.74 -11.83 8.73
C ALA A 509 1.52 -11.00 10.01
N GLU A 510 0.27 -10.88 10.46
CA GLU A 510 -0.06 -10.19 11.71
C GLU A 510 0.50 -10.89 12.94
N ALA A 511 0.43 -12.22 13.02
CA ALA A 511 1.01 -13.01 14.11
C ALA A 511 2.55 -12.89 14.20
N CYS A 512 3.17 -12.39 13.13
CA CYS A 512 4.59 -12.15 12.98
C CYS A 512 5.00 -10.68 13.15
N ASP A 513 4.08 -9.77 13.49
CA ASP A 513 4.31 -8.32 13.52
C ASP A 513 4.87 -7.75 12.19
N VAL A 514 4.52 -8.38 11.06
CA VAL A 514 4.81 -7.85 9.72
C VAL A 514 3.91 -6.64 9.45
N PRO A 515 4.44 -5.50 8.97
CA PRO A 515 3.61 -4.36 8.61
C PRO A 515 2.64 -4.67 7.48
N THR A 516 1.36 -4.86 7.81
CA THR A 516 0.31 -5.20 6.85
C THR A 516 -0.52 -4.00 6.45
N ARG A 517 -1.16 -4.08 5.28
CA ARG A 517 -2.12 -3.09 4.77
C ARG A 517 -3.44 -3.81 4.49
N PHE A 518 -4.51 -3.46 5.19
CA PHE A 518 -5.83 -4.06 4.95
C PHE A 518 -7.00 -3.14 5.37
N SER A 519 -8.19 -3.41 4.83
CA SER A 519 -9.45 -2.82 5.30
C SER A 519 -10.59 -3.83 5.36
N CYS A 520 -11.04 -4.43 4.25
CA CYS A 520 -12.20 -5.34 4.26
C CYS A 520 -11.92 -6.70 4.91
N ARG A 521 -10.73 -7.26 4.67
CA ARG A 521 -10.31 -8.62 5.04
C ARG A 521 -11.13 -9.76 4.42
N SER A 522 -11.76 -9.50 3.29
CA SER A 522 -12.62 -10.47 2.58
C SER A 522 -12.39 -10.46 1.05
N GLY A 523 -11.24 -9.93 0.62
CA GLY A 523 -10.83 -9.92 -0.79
C GLY A 523 -11.60 -8.94 -1.70
N VAL A 524 -12.06 -7.80 -1.17
CA VAL A 524 -12.90 -6.84 -1.94
C VAL A 524 -12.28 -5.45 -2.10
N CYS A 525 -11.68 -4.88 -1.06
CA CYS A 525 -11.19 -3.49 -1.12
C CYS A 525 -9.82 -3.31 -1.80
N HIS A 526 -9.12 -4.41 -2.10
CA HIS A 526 -7.78 -4.44 -2.73
C HIS A 526 -6.64 -3.71 -1.98
N VAL A 527 -6.89 -3.15 -0.80
CA VAL A 527 -5.85 -2.56 0.08
C VAL A 527 -4.72 -3.54 0.42
N CYS A 528 -5.01 -4.84 0.49
CA CYS A 528 -4.03 -5.89 0.82
C CYS A 528 -3.36 -6.54 -0.41
N VAL A 529 -3.46 -5.94 -1.60
CA VAL A 529 -2.75 -6.43 -2.78
C VAL A 529 -1.24 -6.45 -2.47
N THR A 530 -0.60 -7.59 -2.72
CA THR A 530 0.83 -7.80 -2.47
C THR A 530 1.43 -8.52 -3.68
N GLY A 531 2.59 -8.06 -4.15
CA GLY A 531 3.31 -8.69 -5.26
C GLY A 531 3.83 -10.07 -4.88
N VAL A 532 3.67 -11.05 -5.78
CA VAL A 532 4.20 -12.41 -5.63
C VAL A 532 5.58 -12.49 -6.30
N VAL A 533 6.60 -12.73 -5.49
CA VAL A 533 7.98 -12.93 -5.95
C VAL A 533 8.15 -14.32 -6.54
N ALA A 534 7.72 -15.35 -5.82
CA ALA A 534 7.80 -16.74 -6.26
C ALA A 534 6.72 -17.57 -5.56
N GLY A 535 6.40 -18.73 -6.15
CA GLY A 535 5.39 -19.65 -5.62
C GLY A 535 3.98 -19.36 -6.12
N THR A 536 3.03 -20.17 -5.65
CA THR A 536 1.60 -20.01 -5.95
C THR A 536 0.75 -19.97 -4.67
N THR A 537 -0.39 -19.31 -4.79
CA THR A 537 -1.37 -19.13 -3.73
C THR A 537 -2.75 -19.52 -4.22
N THR A 538 -3.57 -20.01 -3.31
CA THR A 538 -5.01 -20.21 -3.52
C THR A 538 -5.80 -19.24 -2.65
N TYR A 539 -7.12 -19.19 -2.84
CA TYR A 539 -8.02 -18.35 -2.05
C TYR A 539 -8.89 -19.21 -1.14
N VAL A 540 -8.80 -18.99 0.17
CA VAL A 540 -9.72 -19.60 1.16
C VAL A 540 -11.13 -19.02 1.02
N GLN A 541 -11.20 -17.74 0.64
CA GLN A 541 -12.41 -17.04 0.26
C GLN A 541 -12.16 -16.40 -1.09
N ARG A 542 -12.95 -16.77 -2.10
CA ARG A 542 -12.77 -16.25 -3.45
C ARG A 542 -13.03 -14.73 -3.46
N PRO A 543 -12.07 -13.91 -3.92
CA PRO A 543 -12.30 -12.48 -4.08
C PRO A 543 -13.33 -12.22 -5.19
N LEU A 544 -14.03 -11.09 -5.11
CA LEU A 544 -15.01 -10.71 -6.14
C LEU A 544 -14.32 -10.36 -7.45
N GLU A 545 -13.14 -9.77 -7.35
CA GLU A 545 -12.25 -9.52 -8.46
C GLU A 545 -10.83 -9.95 -8.05
N PRO A 546 -10.15 -10.81 -8.82
CA PRO A 546 -8.76 -11.11 -8.55
C PRO A 546 -7.89 -9.87 -8.82
N PRO A 547 -6.74 -9.72 -8.12
CA PRO A 547 -5.79 -8.68 -8.47
C PRO A 547 -5.12 -8.98 -9.83
N ALA A 548 -4.38 -8.01 -10.36
CA ALA A 548 -3.57 -8.22 -11.56
C ALA A 548 -2.58 -9.38 -11.39
N ASP A 549 -2.22 -10.00 -12.53
CA ASP A 549 -1.28 -11.12 -12.57
C ASP A 549 0.04 -10.79 -11.84
N GLY A 550 0.57 -11.77 -11.12
CA GLY A 550 1.77 -11.58 -10.29
C GLY A 550 1.51 -10.91 -8.95
N SER A 551 0.25 -10.71 -8.55
CA SER A 551 -0.14 -10.21 -7.22
C SER A 551 -1.17 -11.11 -6.53
N VAL A 552 -1.35 -10.94 -5.22
CA VAL A 552 -2.29 -11.71 -4.40
C VAL A 552 -3.00 -10.81 -3.37
N LEU A 553 -4.26 -11.13 -3.07
CA LEU A 553 -5.01 -10.54 -1.95
C LEU A 553 -4.76 -11.36 -0.68
N ILE A 554 -3.71 -11.02 0.08
CA ILE A 554 -3.24 -11.82 1.23
C ILE A 554 -4.29 -11.99 2.34
N CYS A 555 -5.31 -11.13 2.41
CA CYS A 555 -6.36 -11.20 3.44
C CYS A 555 -7.33 -12.38 3.28
N SER A 556 -7.34 -12.99 2.11
CA SER A 556 -8.25 -14.07 1.71
C SER A 556 -7.51 -15.25 1.06
N ALA A 557 -6.17 -15.19 1.01
CA ALA A 557 -5.32 -16.18 0.37
C ALA A 557 -4.66 -17.14 1.36
N ALA A 558 -4.27 -18.31 0.87
CA ALA A 558 -3.41 -19.30 1.53
C ALA A 558 -2.32 -19.76 0.55
N PRO A 559 -1.14 -20.19 1.02
CA PRO A 559 -0.09 -20.71 0.14
C PRO A 559 -0.47 -22.11 -0.39
N GLU A 560 -0.16 -22.38 -1.66
CA GLU A 560 -0.18 -23.74 -2.22
C GLU A 560 1.23 -24.35 -2.23
N THR A 561 2.24 -23.51 -2.51
CA THR A 561 3.66 -23.86 -2.46
C THR A 561 4.39 -22.93 -1.50
N ASP A 562 5.71 -23.14 -1.34
CA ASP A 562 6.57 -22.10 -0.77
C ASP A 562 6.34 -20.80 -1.55
N VAL A 563 6.04 -19.72 -0.85
CA VAL A 563 5.69 -18.43 -1.46
C VAL A 563 6.56 -17.32 -0.92
N VAL A 564 6.99 -16.44 -1.81
CA VAL A 564 7.75 -15.23 -1.47
C VAL A 564 6.92 -14.03 -1.87
N LEU A 565 6.62 -13.15 -0.92
CA LEU A 565 5.77 -11.99 -1.07
C LEU A 565 6.58 -10.71 -0.88
N ASP A 566 6.30 -9.69 -1.68
CA ASP A 566 6.92 -8.36 -1.56
C ASP A 566 6.31 -7.56 -0.39
N LEU A 567 6.49 -8.07 0.83
CA LEU A 567 5.91 -7.58 2.09
C LEU A 567 6.93 -7.51 3.23
#